data_AF-A0A3C0KCV3-F1
#
_entry.id   AF-A0A3C0KCV3-F1
#
_cell.length_a   1.000
_cell.length_b   1.000
_cell.length_c   1.000
_cell.angle_alpha   90.00
_cell.angle_beta   90.00
_cell.angle_gamma   90.00
#
_symmetry.space_group_name_H-M   'P 1'
#
loop_
_entity.id
_entity.type
_entity.pdbx_description
1 polymer ?
#
loop_
_entity_poly.entity_id
_entity_poly.type
_entity_poly.pdbx_seq_one_letter_code
_entity_poly.pdbx_strand_id
1 'polypeptide(L)'
;MKVRTQSKKVNKAWLNQHVNDPYVRQAQKDGYRARAAYKLKEIDEQLGLIRPGMCVVDLGSAPGAWSQYLRRRLSPSGAATGALQGRIIALDLLPMEPVEGVHFIQGDFREDAVLAGLEQALAERGQTQVDVVVSDMAP
;
A
#
# COMPACT_ATOMS: atom_id res chain seq x y z
N MET A 1 16.13 -33.43 24.40
CA MET A 1 16.74 -32.82 23.20
C MET A 1 16.87 -31.32 23.45
N LYS A 2 18.08 -30.73 23.35
CA LYS A 2 18.27 -29.28 23.54
C LYS A 2 18.17 -28.60 22.17
N VAL A 3 17.14 -27.78 21.96
CA VAL A 3 17.01 -26.94 20.77
C VAL A 3 18.04 -25.81 20.88
N ARG A 4 19.01 -25.77 19.96
CA ARG A 4 19.95 -24.65 19.81
C ARG A 4 19.28 -23.60 18.92
N THR A 5 18.75 -22.54 19.50
CA THR A 5 18.33 -21.36 18.75
C THR A 5 19.57 -20.55 18.38
N GLN A 6 20.03 -20.65 17.13
CA GLN A 6 21.02 -19.71 16.60
C GLN A 6 20.36 -18.34 16.49
N SER A 7 20.72 -17.43 17.39
CA SER A 7 20.40 -16.01 17.24
C SER A 7 21.04 -15.52 15.93
N LYS A 8 20.21 -15.18 14.93
CA LYS A 8 20.67 -14.53 13.69
C LYS A 8 21.32 -13.21 14.11
N LYS A 9 22.65 -13.12 14.03
CA LYS A 9 23.40 -11.89 14.25
C LYS A 9 22.82 -10.82 13.32
N VAL A 10 22.13 -9.85 13.89
CA VAL A 10 21.59 -8.71 13.15
C VAL A 10 22.78 -7.99 12.51
N ASN A 11 22.79 -7.92 11.18
CA ASN A 11 23.90 -7.35 10.44
C ASN A 11 23.94 -5.83 10.67
N LYS A 12 24.86 -5.37 11.52
CA LYS A 12 25.00 -3.96 11.91
C LYS A 12 25.18 -3.03 10.71
N ALA A 13 25.74 -3.51 9.60
CA ALA A 13 25.90 -2.72 8.38
C ALA A 13 24.55 -2.47 7.67
N TRP A 14 23.69 -3.49 7.58
CA TRP A 14 22.34 -3.36 7.04
C TRP A 14 21.46 -2.44 7.90
N LEU A 15 21.60 -2.54 9.22
CA LEU A 15 20.89 -1.68 10.16
C LEU A 15 21.35 -0.21 10.04
N ASN A 16 22.67 0.03 9.93
CA ASN A 16 23.22 1.36 9.73
C ASN A 16 22.88 1.96 8.36
N GLN A 17 22.75 1.15 7.32
CA GLN A 17 22.26 1.61 6.01
C GLN A 17 20.77 1.98 6.07
N HIS A 18 19.93 1.18 6.74
CA HIS A 18 18.51 1.50 6.92
C HIS A 18 18.29 2.79 7.73
N VAL A 19 19.07 3.01 8.79
CA VAL A 19 18.93 4.19 9.66
C VAL A 19 19.43 5.49 8.99
N ASN A 20 20.37 5.38 8.05
CA ASN A 20 20.92 6.53 7.32
C ASN A 20 20.34 6.69 5.92
N ASP A 21 19.35 5.89 5.55
CA ASP A 21 18.71 5.97 4.26
C ASP A 21 17.96 7.31 4.11
N PRO A 22 18.37 8.17 3.16
CA PRO A 22 17.73 9.47 2.96
C PRO A 22 16.24 9.32 2.61
N TYR A 23 15.84 8.23 1.93
CA TYR A 23 14.44 8.01 1.56
C TYR A 23 13.58 7.58 2.75
N VAL A 24 14.14 6.91 3.76
CA VAL A 24 13.40 6.62 5.01
C VAL A 24 13.10 7.93 5.74
N ARG A 25 14.10 8.82 5.84
CA ARG A 25 13.91 10.15 6.45
C ARG A 25 12.95 11.01 5.65
N GLN A 26 13.04 10.96 4.32
CA GLN A 26 12.12 11.69 3.44
C GLN A 26 10.70 11.17 3.58
N ALA A 27 10.50 9.85 3.64
CA ALA A 27 9.17 9.25 3.83
C ALA A 27 8.54 9.73 5.12
N GLN A 28 9.29 9.73 6.23
CA GLN A 28 8.81 10.24 7.51
C GLN A 28 8.42 11.72 7.43
N LYS A 29 9.27 12.56 6.82
CA LYS A 29 8.98 13.99 6.60
C LYS A 29 7.73 14.21 5.75
N ASP A 30 7.55 13.41 4.71
CA ASP A 30 6.42 13.48 3.80
C ASP A 30 5.16 12.79 4.38
N GLY A 31 5.24 12.18 5.55
CA GLY A 31 4.14 11.47 6.20
C GLY A 31 3.78 10.11 5.56
N TYR A 32 4.70 9.50 4.82
CA TYR A 32 4.60 8.14 4.33
C TYR A 32 5.14 7.13 5.35
N ARG A 33 4.48 5.97 5.42
CA ARG A 33 4.85 4.87 6.33
C ARG A 33 6.13 4.16 5.93
N ALA A 34 6.47 4.16 4.64
CA ALA A 34 7.69 3.56 4.14
C ALA A 34 8.20 4.27 2.88
N ARG A 35 9.51 4.16 2.64
CA ARG A 35 10.15 4.67 1.40
C ARG A 35 9.63 4.02 0.12
N ALA A 36 8.94 2.89 0.22
CA ALA A 36 8.33 2.22 -0.92
C ALA A 36 7.34 3.12 -1.67
N ALA A 37 6.70 4.10 -0.99
CA ALA A 37 5.84 5.09 -1.63
C ALA A 37 6.51 5.81 -2.82
N TYR A 38 7.83 6.02 -2.76
CA TYR A 38 8.57 6.68 -3.84
C TYR A 38 8.67 5.83 -5.10
N LYS A 39 8.61 4.49 -4.99
CA LYS A 39 8.59 3.60 -6.16
C LYS A 39 7.33 3.85 -6.99
N LEU A 40 6.17 3.76 -6.36
CA LEU A 40 4.90 4.00 -7.04
C LEU A 40 4.79 5.45 -7.52
N LYS A 41 5.28 6.40 -6.74
CA LYS A 41 5.34 7.81 -7.14
C LYS A 41 6.12 8.00 -8.44
N GLU A 42 7.32 7.44 -8.53
CA GLU A 42 8.16 7.59 -9.72
C GLU A 42 7.51 6.92 -10.94
N ILE A 43 6.95 5.72 -10.77
CA ILE A 43 6.22 5.01 -11.83
C ILE A 43 5.03 5.85 -12.34
N ASP A 44 4.20 6.36 -11.43
CA ASP A 44 3.03 7.15 -11.79
C ASP A 44 3.40 8.51 -12.41
N GLU A 45 4.43 9.19 -11.90
CA GLU A 45 4.89 10.46 -12.46
C GLU A 45 5.45 10.31 -13.88
N GLN A 46 6.05 9.15 -14.19
CA GLN A 46 6.57 8.85 -15.53
C GLN A 46 5.46 8.41 -16.50
N LEU A 47 4.50 7.62 -16.03
CA LEU A 47 3.53 6.94 -16.91
C LEU A 47 2.11 7.54 -16.87
N GLY A 48 1.78 8.36 -15.88
CA GLY A 48 0.47 9.00 -15.72
C GLY A 48 -0.69 8.00 -15.54
N LEU A 49 -0.46 6.95 -14.74
CA LEU A 49 -1.34 5.78 -14.59
C LEU A 49 -2.55 6.09 -13.70
N ILE A 50 -2.37 6.86 -12.63
CA ILE A 50 -3.36 7.09 -11.59
C ILE A 50 -3.96 8.49 -11.74
N ARG A 51 -5.29 8.53 -11.87
CA ARG A 51 -6.04 9.78 -12.07
C ARG A 51 -7.26 9.82 -11.16
N PRO A 52 -7.65 11.00 -10.66
CA PRO A 52 -8.89 11.17 -9.92
C PRO A 52 -10.09 10.57 -10.67
N GLY A 53 -10.95 9.87 -9.94
CA GLY A 53 -12.12 9.15 -10.46
C GLY A 53 -11.90 7.64 -10.60
N MET A 54 -10.65 7.16 -10.60
CA MET A 54 -10.34 5.75 -10.78
C MET A 54 -10.67 4.88 -9.55
N CYS A 55 -10.98 3.63 -9.80
CA CYS A 55 -10.98 2.54 -8.83
C CYS A 55 -9.64 1.79 -8.90
N VAL A 56 -8.88 1.83 -7.82
CA VAL A 56 -7.54 1.24 -7.72
C VAL A 56 -7.52 0.12 -6.69
N VAL A 57 -6.88 -1.00 -7.04
CA VAL A 57 -6.59 -2.10 -6.12
C VAL A 57 -5.10 -2.14 -5.78
N ASP A 58 -4.77 -2.16 -4.49
CA ASP A 58 -3.40 -2.25 -3.95
C ASP A 58 -3.17 -3.63 -3.30
N LEU A 59 -2.43 -4.50 -3.97
CA LEU A 59 -2.15 -5.88 -3.52
C LEU A 59 -0.81 -5.95 -2.78
N GLY A 60 -0.81 -6.59 -1.61
CA GLY A 60 0.38 -6.59 -0.74
C GLY A 60 0.63 -5.22 -0.12
N SER A 61 -0.45 -4.59 0.31
CA SER A 61 -0.47 -3.18 0.70
C SER A 61 0.29 -2.88 2.00
N ALA A 62 0.50 -3.83 2.91
CA ALA A 62 1.09 -3.58 4.22
C ALA A 62 2.56 -3.10 4.09
N PRO A 63 2.97 -2.00 4.76
CA PRO A 63 2.29 -1.31 5.86
C PRO A 63 1.35 -0.16 5.42
N GLY A 64 1.07 0.02 4.13
CA GLY A 64 0.12 1.00 3.59
C GLY A 64 0.76 2.16 2.85
N ALA A 65 2.04 2.07 2.50
CA ALA A 65 2.77 3.19 1.89
C ALA A 65 2.27 3.53 0.47
N TRP A 66 1.96 2.52 -0.35
CA TRP A 66 1.38 2.73 -1.68
C TRP A 66 -0.05 3.24 -1.58
N SER A 67 -0.87 2.64 -0.71
CA SER A 67 -2.19 3.14 -0.33
C SER A 67 -2.19 4.62 0.09
N GLN A 68 -1.21 5.09 0.87
CA GLN A 68 -1.07 6.52 1.21
C GLN A 68 -0.77 7.41 -0.01
N TYR A 69 0.06 6.92 -0.94
CA TYR A 69 0.32 7.65 -2.18
C TYR A 69 -0.94 7.73 -3.05
N LEU A 70 -1.61 6.59 -3.27
CA LEU A 70 -2.88 6.51 -4.01
C LEU A 70 -3.92 7.46 -3.42
N ARG A 71 -4.04 7.50 -2.08
CA ARG A 71 -4.97 8.38 -1.38
C ARG A 71 -4.73 9.85 -1.71
N ARG A 72 -3.47 10.27 -1.80
CA ARG A 72 -3.11 11.65 -2.17
C ARG A 72 -3.38 11.89 -3.64
N ARG A 73 -3.03 10.96 -4.53
CA ARG A 73 -3.22 11.12 -5.99
C ARG A 73 -4.67 11.18 -6.43
N LEU A 74 -5.55 10.43 -5.76
CA LEU A 74 -7.00 10.46 -5.99
C LEU A 74 -7.70 11.61 -5.24
N SER A 75 -6.98 12.39 -4.45
CA SER A 75 -7.51 13.61 -3.83
C SER A 75 -7.45 14.78 -4.81
N PRO A 76 -8.52 15.57 -5.03
CA PRO A 76 -8.47 16.75 -5.89
C PRO A 76 -7.33 17.73 -5.55
N SER A 77 -7.02 17.85 -4.26
CA SER A 77 -6.02 18.76 -3.71
C SER A 77 -4.68 18.09 -3.38
N GLY A 78 -4.51 16.79 -3.65
CA GLY A 78 -3.32 16.05 -3.20
C GLY A 78 -3.27 15.74 -1.70
N ALA A 79 -4.35 16.04 -0.96
CA ALA A 79 -4.40 15.88 0.49
C ALA A 79 -4.40 14.42 0.96
N ALA A 80 -3.88 14.17 2.17
CA ALA A 80 -3.91 12.87 2.82
C ALA A 80 -5.28 12.51 3.42
N THR A 81 -6.14 13.50 3.63
CA THR A 81 -7.45 13.40 4.28
C THR A 81 -8.50 14.26 3.55
N GLY A 82 -9.78 14.08 3.86
CA GLY A 82 -10.91 14.79 3.25
C GLY A 82 -11.47 14.12 2.00
N ALA A 83 -11.90 14.91 1.02
CA ALA A 83 -12.55 14.41 -0.18
C ALA A 83 -11.64 13.46 -0.99
N LEU A 84 -12.19 12.32 -1.38
CA LEU A 84 -11.56 11.34 -2.26
C LEU A 84 -12.36 11.27 -3.56
N GLN A 85 -11.70 11.49 -4.70
CA GLN A 85 -12.29 11.27 -6.02
C GLN A 85 -11.80 9.94 -6.56
N GLY A 86 -12.58 8.89 -6.33
CA GLY A 86 -12.27 7.54 -6.75
C GLY A 86 -12.46 6.54 -5.61
N ARG A 87 -11.82 5.39 -5.75
CA ARG A 87 -11.85 4.32 -4.76
C ARG A 87 -10.51 3.63 -4.66
N ILE A 88 -10.14 3.25 -3.44
CA ILE A 88 -8.96 2.44 -3.18
C ILE A 88 -9.41 1.23 -2.37
N ILE A 89 -9.10 0.04 -2.87
CA ILE A 89 -9.28 -1.21 -2.14
C ILE A 89 -7.90 -1.84 -1.97
N ALA A 90 -7.51 -2.11 -0.73
CA ALA A 90 -6.21 -2.64 -0.39
C ALA A 90 -6.35 -4.04 0.19
N LEU A 91 -5.46 -4.95 -0.18
CA LEU A 91 -5.45 -6.33 0.29
C LEU A 91 -4.06 -6.72 0.81
N ASP A 92 -4.01 -7.40 1.94
CA ASP A 92 -2.78 -7.96 2.49
C ASP A 92 -3.07 -9.09 3.50
N LEU A 93 -2.13 -10.02 3.64
CA LEU A 93 -2.14 -11.03 4.70
C LEU A 93 -1.97 -10.40 6.09
N LEU A 94 -1.08 -9.40 6.17
CA LEU A 94 -0.71 -8.73 7.41
C LEU A 94 -1.68 -7.59 7.70
N PRO A 95 -2.02 -7.35 8.97
CA PRO A 95 -2.79 -6.17 9.33
C PRO A 95 -1.96 -4.91 9.08
N MET A 96 -2.64 -3.80 8.80
CA MET A 96 -2.01 -2.48 8.77
C MET A 96 -2.92 -1.44 9.40
N GLU A 97 -2.32 -0.36 9.88
CA GLU A 97 -3.09 0.79 10.37
C GLU A 97 -4.00 1.33 9.25
N PRO A 98 -5.24 1.75 9.55
CA PRO A 98 -6.13 2.28 8.52
C PRO A 98 -5.52 3.48 7.79
N VAL A 99 -5.70 3.54 6.47
CA VAL A 99 -5.45 4.74 5.66
C VAL A 99 -6.80 5.34 5.31
N GLU A 100 -7.00 6.63 5.57
CA GLU A 100 -8.28 7.28 5.31
C GLU A 100 -8.70 7.13 3.84
N GLY A 101 -9.95 6.74 3.60
CA GLY A 101 -10.49 6.57 2.25
C GLY A 101 -10.05 5.27 1.56
N VAL A 102 -9.30 4.40 2.23
CA VAL A 102 -8.92 3.08 1.75
C VAL A 102 -9.79 2.02 2.41
N HIS A 103 -10.43 1.17 1.60
CA HIS A 103 -11.12 -0.02 2.08
C HIS A 103 -10.10 -1.16 2.17
N PHE A 104 -9.81 -1.65 3.37
CA PHE A 104 -8.82 -2.70 3.58
C PHE A 104 -9.49 -4.05 3.83
N ILE A 105 -9.04 -5.07 3.09
CA ILE A 105 -9.43 -6.46 3.26
C ILE A 105 -8.19 -7.22 3.72
N GLN A 106 -8.20 -7.69 4.95
CA GLN A 106 -7.14 -8.54 5.45
C GLN A 106 -7.40 -10.00 5.05
N GLY A 107 -6.45 -10.60 4.35
CA GLY A 107 -6.51 -12.01 3.97
C GLY A 107 -5.59 -12.35 2.81
N ASP A 108 -5.53 -13.65 2.50
CA ASP A 108 -4.81 -14.15 1.34
C ASP A 108 -5.69 -13.96 0.09
N PHE A 109 -5.21 -13.18 -0.88
CA PHE A 109 -5.96 -12.93 -2.12
C PHE A 109 -6.18 -14.20 -2.97
N ARG A 110 -5.54 -15.31 -2.63
CA ARG A 110 -5.76 -16.63 -3.25
C ARG A 110 -7.00 -17.34 -2.69
N GLU A 111 -7.55 -16.87 -1.58
CA GLU A 111 -8.73 -17.47 -0.94
C GLU A 111 -10.02 -16.90 -1.51
N ASP A 112 -10.97 -17.78 -1.83
CA ASP A 112 -12.26 -17.41 -2.43
C ASP A 112 -13.02 -16.38 -1.58
N ALA A 113 -12.90 -16.48 -0.25
CA ALA A 113 -13.53 -15.54 0.67
C ALA A 113 -13.00 -14.10 0.52
N VAL A 114 -11.70 -13.96 0.23
CA VAL A 114 -11.06 -12.64 0.04
C VAL A 114 -11.43 -12.07 -1.32
N LEU A 115 -11.47 -12.91 -2.36
CA LEU A 115 -11.98 -12.52 -3.67
C LEU A 115 -13.44 -12.06 -3.60
N ALA A 116 -14.31 -12.83 -2.93
CA ALA A 116 -15.70 -12.45 -2.72
C ALA A 116 -15.83 -11.12 -1.96
N GLY A 117 -14.96 -10.88 -0.97
CA GLY A 117 -14.89 -9.59 -0.27
C GLY A 117 -14.52 -8.43 -1.19
N LEU A 118 -13.57 -8.63 -2.10
CA LEU A 118 -13.21 -7.62 -3.11
C LEU A 118 -14.36 -7.36 -4.09
N GLU A 119 -15.00 -8.41 -4.60
CA GLU A 119 -16.15 -8.30 -5.50
C GLU A 119 -17.32 -7.57 -4.84
N GLN A 120 -17.62 -7.92 -3.59
CA GLN A 120 -18.63 -7.22 -2.79
C GLN A 120 -18.25 -5.75 -2.62
N ALA A 121 -17.01 -5.46 -2.24
CA ALA A 121 -16.54 -4.09 -2.10
C ALA A 121 -16.78 -3.32 -3.41
N LEU A 122 -16.36 -3.84 -4.56
CA LEU A 122 -16.63 -3.20 -5.87
C LEU A 122 -18.13 -2.95 -6.10
N ALA A 123 -18.96 -3.97 -5.88
CA ALA A 123 -20.41 -3.89 -6.07
C ALA A 123 -21.09 -2.82 -5.20
N GLU A 124 -20.62 -2.57 -3.98
CA GLU A 124 -21.19 -1.56 -3.05
C GLU A 124 -21.22 -0.13 -3.61
N ARG A 125 -20.37 0.19 -4.59
CA ARG A 125 -20.41 1.48 -5.31
C ARG A 125 -20.73 1.33 -6.78
N GLY A 126 -21.36 0.22 -7.17
CA GLY A 126 -21.75 -0.06 -8.55
C GLY A 126 -20.57 -0.21 -9.50
N GLN A 127 -19.38 -0.54 -8.99
CA GLN A 127 -18.20 -0.76 -9.82
C GLN A 127 -18.17 -2.23 -10.26
N THR A 128 -17.98 -2.45 -11.55
CA THR A 128 -17.83 -3.79 -12.14
C THR A 128 -16.41 -4.04 -12.65
N GLN A 129 -15.56 -3.01 -12.65
CA GLN A 129 -14.19 -3.06 -13.15
C GLN A 129 -13.25 -2.25 -12.25
N VAL A 130 -11.98 -2.63 -12.29
CA VAL A 130 -10.87 -1.94 -11.64
C VAL A 130 -10.05 -1.28 -12.74
N ASP A 131 -9.74 0.01 -12.58
CA ASP A 131 -8.97 0.76 -13.57
C ASP A 131 -7.47 0.44 -13.49
N VAL A 132 -6.95 0.29 -12.26
CA VAL A 132 -5.53 0.04 -12.01
C VAL A 132 -5.37 -0.96 -10.86
N VAL A 133 -4.50 -1.96 -11.07
CA VAL A 133 -4.02 -2.85 -10.01
C VAL A 133 -2.53 -2.58 -9.81
N VAL A 134 -2.12 -2.34 -8.56
CA VAL A 134 -0.72 -2.14 -8.17
C VAL A 134 -0.30 -3.20 -7.16
N SER A 135 1.00 -3.56 -7.17
CA SER A 135 1.58 -4.51 -6.22
C SER A 135 3.07 -4.25 -6.05
N ASP A 136 3.54 -4.23 -4.79
CA ASP A 136 4.97 -4.24 -4.40
C ASP A 136 5.31 -5.53 -3.61
N MET A 137 4.53 -6.60 -3.80
CA MET A 137 4.77 -7.87 -3.12
C MET A 137 6.15 -8.44 -3.46
N ALA A 138 6.95 -8.67 -2.42
CA ALA A 138 8.23 -9.34 -2.51
C ALA A 138 8.41 -10.29 -1.29
N PRO A 139 8.90 -11.53 -1.49
CA PRO A 139 9.08 -12.53 -0.43
C PRO A 139 10.28 -12.28 0.49
#